data_AF-A0A7X3YRZ6-F1
#
_entry.id   AF-A0A7X3YRZ6-F1
#
_cell.length_a   1.000
_cell.length_b   1.000
_cell.length_c   1.000
_cell.angle_alpha   90.00
_cell.angle_beta   90.00
_cell.angle_gamma   90.00
#
_symmetry.space_group_name_H-M   'P 1'
#
loop_
_entity.id
_entity.type
_entity.pdbx_description
1 polymer ?
#
loop_
_entity_poly.entity_id
_entity_poly.type
_entity_poly.pdbx_seq_one_letter_code
_entity_poly.pdbx_strand_id
1 'polypeptide(L)'
;MKAHVGVDKDSVLIHWVATTGANVQDVTRAAELLHGEERVFYGDAGYQGLEEREEMAGRDVECRITMRPSRRRGLPETPEGRLLRWRERAQAHIRAKVEHPFRMIKQQFRFQKTRLRGMTRTTARCWSWPLSPVSSSPGKDN
;
A
#
# COMPACT_ATOMS: atom_id res chain seq x y z
N MET A 1 -12.50 1.47 -10.96
CA MET A 1 -11.04 1.70 -10.92
C MET A 1 -10.63 1.91 -9.47
N LYS A 2 -9.41 1.54 -9.12
CA LYS A 2 -8.77 1.89 -7.85
C LYS A 2 -7.31 2.31 -8.07
N ALA A 3 -6.75 3.00 -7.09
CA ALA A 3 -5.35 3.37 -7.04
C ALA A 3 -4.64 2.55 -5.95
N HIS A 4 -3.46 2.05 -6.28
CA HIS A 4 -2.51 1.39 -5.40
C HIS A 4 -1.39 2.39 -5.13
N VAL A 5 -1.00 2.58 -3.88
CA VAL A 5 -0.11 3.66 -3.48
C VAL A 5 0.97 3.12 -2.55
N GLY A 6 2.23 3.32 -2.92
CA GLY A 6 3.39 3.09 -2.05
C GLY A 6 3.67 4.35 -1.23
N VAL A 7 3.71 4.20 0.08
CA VAL A 7 3.95 5.31 1.02
C VAL A 7 5.08 4.92 1.97
N ASP A 8 6.06 5.79 2.11
CA ASP A 8 7.10 5.64 3.12
C ASP A 8 6.52 5.91 4.53
N LYS A 9 6.74 4.99 5.47
CA LYS A 9 6.09 5.04 6.79
C LYS A 9 6.64 6.15 7.70
N ASP A 10 7.87 6.59 7.46
CA ASP A 10 8.60 7.49 8.36
C ASP A 10 8.41 8.95 7.92
N SER A 11 8.54 9.23 6.63
CA SER A 11 8.30 10.54 6.02
C SER A 11 6.83 10.78 5.64
N VAL A 12 6.05 9.72 5.48
CA VAL A 12 4.64 9.78 5.03
C VAL A 12 4.52 10.29 3.58
N LEU A 13 5.60 10.25 2.82
CA LEU A 13 5.62 10.63 1.40
C LEU A 13 5.18 9.48 0.51
N ILE A 14 4.45 9.81 -0.55
CA ILE A 14 4.06 8.84 -1.57
C ILE A 14 5.20 8.72 -2.57
N HIS A 15 5.75 7.52 -2.74
CA HIS A 15 6.83 7.27 -3.70
C HIS A 15 6.36 6.52 -4.95
N TRP A 16 5.18 5.90 -4.92
CA TRP A 16 4.65 5.20 -6.09
C TRP A 16 3.13 5.24 -6.15
N VAL A 17 2.58 5.34 -7.37
CA VAL A 17 1.14 5.22 -7.63
C VAL A 17 0.88 4.41 -8.89
N ALA A 18 0.06 3.36 -8.76
CA ALA A 18 -0.46 2.60 -9.89
C ALA A 18 -2.00 2.63 -9.88
N THR A 19 -2.65 2.57 -11.03
CA THR A 19 -4.11 2.53 -11.11
C THR A 19 -4.59 1.34 -11.93
N THR A 20 -5.62 0.64 -11.46
CA THR A 20 -6.17 -0.53 -12.15
C THR A 20 -7.69 -0.49 -12.19
N GLY A 21 -8.28 -1.44 -12.93
CA GLY A 21 -9.68 -1.82 -12.76
C GLY A 21 -10.01 -2.20 -11.31
N ALA A 22 -11.28 -2.08 -10.92
CA ALA A 22 -11.71 -2.42 -9.56
C ALA A 22 -11.68 -3.94 -9.29
N ASN A 23 -11.70 -4.74 -10.35
CA ASN A 23 -11.65 -6.21 -10.32
C ASN A 23 -10.26 -6.79 -10.07
N VAL A 24 -9.20 -6.00 -10.27
CA VAL A 24 -7.82 -6.46 -10.05
C VAL A 24 -7.56 -6.59 -8.55
N GLN A 25 -6.95 -7.67 -8.09
CA GLN A 25 -6.63 -7.85 -6.68
C GLN A 25 -5.48 -6.93 -6.24
N ASP A 26 -5.49 -6.46 -4.99
CA ASP A 26 -4.48 -5.52 -4.48
C ASP A 26 -3.07 -6.15 -4.44
N VAL A 27 -3.01 -7.44 -4.06
CA VAL A 27 -1.77 -8.21 -4.03
C VAL A 27 -1.04 -8.25 -5.38
N THR A 28 -1.76 -8.20 -6.51
CA THR A 28 -1.17 -8.26 -7.86
C THR A 28 -0.32 -7.04 -8.20
N ARG A 29 -0.53 -5.89 -7.53
CA ARG A 29 0.23 -4.66 -7.78
C ARG A 29 1.24 -4.34 -6.70
N ALA A 30 1.28 -5.13 -5.63
CA ALA A 30 2.05 -4.83 -4.44
C ALA A 30 3.56 -4.78 -4.71
N ALA A 31 4.08 -5.68 -5.56
CA ALA A 31 5.50 -5.69 -5.93
C ALA A 31 5.92 -4.43 -6.70
N GLU A 32 5.01 -3.81 -7.46
CA GLU A 32 5.25 -2.55 -8.17
C GLU A 32 5.28 -1.35 -7.21
N LEU A 33 4.67 -1.46 -6.03
CA LEU A 33 4.66 -0.38 -5.03
C LEU A 33 5.99 -0.22 -4.29
N LEU A 34 6.89 -1.20 -4.43
CA LEU A 34 8.20 -1.21 -3.79
C LEU A 34 9.22 -0.52 -4.70
N HIS A 35 10.02 0.39 -4.15
CA HIS A 35 11.11 1.07 -4.86
C HIS A 35 12.46 0.35 -4.73
N GLY A 36 12.54 -0.71 -3.93
CA GLY A 36 13.67 -1.65 -3.87
C GLY A 36 14.60 -1.45 -2.68
N GLU A 37 14.40 -0.42 -1.86
CA GLU A 37 15.20 -0.18 -0.64
C GLU A 37 14.43 -0.58 0.63
N GLU A 38 13.16 -0.94 0.50
CA GLU A 38 12.32 -1.30 1.63
C GLU A 38 12.78 -2.61 2.28
N ARG A 39 12.97 -2.59 3.60
CA ARG A 39 13.21 -3.82 4.38
C ARG A 39 11.93 -4.48 4.87
N VAL A 40 10.85 -3.71 4.99
CA VAL A 40 9.58 -4.16 5.56
C VAL A 40 8.42 -3.55 4.77
N PHE A 41 7.53 -4.39 4.27
CA PHE A 41 6.28 -3.98 3.65
C PHE A 41 5.13 -4.12 4.65
N TYR A 42 4.36 -3.05 4.86
CA TYR A 42 3.16 -3.07 5.69
C TYR A 42 1.90 -3.09 4.81
N GLY A 43 1.16 -4.20 4.84
CA GLY A 43 -0.05 -4.39 4.04
C GLY A 43 -1.28 -4.64 4.91
N ASP A 44 -2.46 -4.31 4.37
CA ASP A 44 -3.72 -4.78 4.95
C ASP A 44 -4.04 -6.23 4.54
N ALA A 45 -5.13 -6.79 5.04
CA ALA A 45 -5.50 -8.18 4.76
C ALA A 45 -5.77 -8.49 3.27
N GLY A 46 -5.92 -7.48 2.41
CA GLY A 46 -6.05 -7.64 0.95
C GLY A 46 -4.73 -8.01 0.25
N TYR A 47 -3.59 -7.86 0.95
CA TYR A 47 -2.26 -8.23 0.45
C TYR A 47 -1.82 -9.64 0.86
N GLN A 48 -2.67 -10.41 1.55
CA GLN A 48 -2.31 -11.77 1.99
C GLN A 48 -1.81 -12.65 0.83
N GLY A 49 -0.74 -13.41 1.09
CA GLY A 49 -0.06 -14.23 0.08
C GLY A 49 0.94 -13.46 -0.79
N LEU A 50 1.25 -12.20 -0.48
CA LEU A 50 2.26 -11.43 -1.21
C LEU A 50 3.65 -12.10 -1.18
N GLU A 51 4.05 -12.62 -0.03
CA GLU A 51 5.38 -13.24 0.15
C GLU A 51 5.59 -14.49 -0.71
N GLU A 52 4.50 -15.16 -1.09
CA GLU A 52 4.53 -16.39 -1.89
C GLU A 52 4.54 -16.12 -3.40
N ARG A 53 4.48 -14.85 -3.81
CA ARG A 53 4.40 -14.49 -5.23
C ARG A 53 5.76 -14.50 -5.91
N GLU A 54 5.76 -14.94 -7.17
CA GLU A 54 6.96 -14.94 -8.03
C GLU A 54 7.55 -13.53 -8.19
N GLU A 55 6.70 -12.49 -8.23
CA GLU A 55 7.18 -11.10 -8.35
C GLU A 55 7.96 -10.60 -7.11
N MET A 56 7.81 -11.30 -5.98
CA MET A 56 8.53 -11.06 -4.73
C MET A 56 9.73 -12.01 -4.56
N ALA A 57 9.89 -13.00 -5.43
CA ALA A 57 11.01 -13.93 -5.37
C ALA A 57 12.35 -13.18 -5.52
N GLY A 58 13.28 -13.46 -4.62
CA GLY A 58 14.59 -12.81 -4.59
C GLY A 58 14.61 -11.41 -3.98
N ARG A 59 13.47 -10.88 -3.52
CA ARG A 59 13.42 -9.63 -2.75
C ARG A 59 13.54 -9.91 -1.26
N ASP A 60 14.49 -9.25 -0.61
CA ASP A 60 14.69 -9.34 0.85
C ASP A 60 13.80 -8.33 1.58
N VAL A 61 12.48 -8.57 1.57
CA VAL A 61 11.47 -7.69 2.17
C VAL A 61 10.57 -8.45 3.12
N GLU A 62 10.57 -8.08 4.40
CA GLU A 62 9.68 -8.67 5.41
C GLU A 62 8.23 -8.19 5.17
N CYS A 63 7.33 -9.11 4.84
CA CYS A 63 5.91 -8.79 4.62
C CYS A 63 5.11 -8.84 5.93
N ARG A 64 4.75 -7.65 6.44
CA ARG A 64 3.93 -7.48 7.64
C ARG A 64 2.47 -7.18 7.27
N ILE A 65 1.71 -8.24 7.05
CA ILE A 65 0.33 -8.18 6.56
C ILE A 65 -0.65 -8.39 7.70
N THR A 66 -1.62 -7.48 7.86
CA THR A 66 -2.60 -7.55 8.95
C THR A 66 -3.50 -8.78 8.84
N MET A 67 -3.89 -9.34 9.97
CA MET A 67 -4.84 -10.45 10.06
C MET A 67 -6.25 -10.03 9.64
N ARG A 68 -7.00 -10.97 9.03
CA ARG A 68 -8.43 -10.77 8.77
C ARG A 68 -9.20 -10.54 10.07
N PRO A 69 -10.22 -9.66 10.09
CA PRO A 69 -11.01 -9.38 11.29
C PRO A 69 -11.69 -10.60 11.93
N SER A 70 -12.08 -11.59 11.13
CA SER A 70 -12.63 -12.86 11.62
C SER A 70 -11.59 -13.65 12.42
N ARG A 71 -10.39 -13.82 11.88
CA ARG A 71 -9.28 -14.53 12.54
C ARG A 71 -8.81 -13.78 13.80
N ARG A 72 -8.79 -12.45 13.77
CA ARG A 72 -8.46 -11.62 14.95
C ARG A 72 -9.48 -11.80 16.08
N ARG A 73 -10.77 -11.91 15.77
CA ARG A 73 -11.84 -12.15 16.77
C ARG A 73 -11.75 -13.54 17.40
N GLY A 74 -11.23 -14.53 16.68
CA GLY A 74 -11.02 -15.89 17.18
C GLY A 74 -9.71 -16.11 17.95
N LEU A 75 -8.92 -15.06 18.22
CA LEU A 75 -7.68 -15.21 18.97
C LEU A 75 -7.98 -15.52 20.45
N PRO A 76 -7.36 -16.55 21.04
CA PRO A 76 -7.62 -16.91 22.43
C PRO A 76 -7.08 -15.85 23.40
N GLU A 77 -7.52 -15.88 24.66
CA GLU A 77 -7.01 -15.02 25.74
C GLU A 77 -5.74 -15.58 26.41
N THR A 78 -4.90 -16.29 25.64
CA THR A 78 -3.57 -16.71 26.08
C THR A 78 -2.54 -15.57 25.92
N PRO A 79 -1.37 -15.66 26.57
CA PRO A 79 -0.28 -14.70 26.37
C PRO A 79 0.07 -14.47 24.89
N GLU A 80 0.10 -15.54 24.08
CA GLU A 80 0.41 -15.49 22.65
C GLU A 80 -0.71 -14.75 21.87
N GLY A 81 -1.97 -15.03 22.20
CA GLY A 81 -3.11 -14.34 21.60
C GLY A 81 -3.10 -12.83 21.91
N ARG A 82 -2.72 -12.45 23.14
CA ARG A 82 -2.54 -11.03 23.52
C ARG A 82 -1.39 -10.38 22.76
N LEU A 83 -0.27 -11.07 22.60
CA LEU A 83 0.89 -10.58 21.84
C LEU A 83 0.51 -10.32 20.36
N LEU A 84 -0.21 -11.26 19.73
CA LEU A 84 -0.72 -11.08 18.37
C LEU A 84 -1.67 -9.88 18.28
N ARG A 85 -2.59 -9.71 19.24
CA ARG A 85 -3.46 -8.52 19.30
C ARG A 85 -2.66 -7.21 19.40
N TRP A 86 -1.59 -7.20 20.20
CA TRP A 86 -0.72 -6.04 20.34
C TRP A 86 0.04 -5.73 19.05
N ARG A 87 0.56 -6.75 18.36
CA ARG A 87 1.21 -6.61 17.05
C ARG A 87 0.27 -5.99 16.01
N GLU A 88 -0.95 -6.51 15.89
CA GLU A 88 -1.96 -5.96 14.96
C GLU A 88 -2.31 -4.50 15.29
N ARG A 89 -2.34 -4.15 16.59
CA ARG A 89 -2.55 -2.76 17.02
C ARG A 89 -1.37 -1.85 16.62
N ALA A 90 -0.13 -2.32 16.77
CA ALA A 90 1.04 -1.57 16.36
C ALA A 90 1.05 -1.34 14.83
N GLN A 91 0.72 -2.36 14.04
CA GLN A 91 0.55 -2.22 12.59
C GLN A 91 -0.56 -1.22 12.23
N ALA A 92 -1.68 -1.22 12.96
CA ALA A 92 -2.76 -0.26 12.76
C ALA A 92 -2.30 1.19 13.02
N HIS A 93 -1.45 1.44 14.01
CA HIS A 93 -0.88 2.78 14.25
C HIS A 93 0.04 3.23 13.12
N ILE A 94 0.86 2.33 12.55
CA ILE A 94 1.67 2.65 11.36
C ILE A 94 0.75 3.00 10.18
N ARG A 95 -0.29 2.20 9.96
CA ARG A 95 -1.27 2.45 8.89
C ARG A 95 -2.01 3.78 9.06
N ALA A 96 -2.36 4.16 10.28
CA ALA A 96 -3.00 5.44 10.55
C ALA A 96 -2.14 6.64 10.11
N LYS A 97 -0.79 6.53 10.17
CA LYS A 97 0.09 7.59 9.64
C LYS A 97 -0.03 7.72 8.14
N VAL A 98 -0.02 6.60 7.41
CA VAL A 98 -0.13 6.61 5.94
C VAL A 98 -1.52 6.99 5.42
N GLU A 99 -2.53 7.14 6.29
CA GLU A 99 -3.82 7.72 5.92
C GLU A 99 -3.76 9.25 5.75
N HIS A 100 -2.76 9.92 6.31
CA HIS A 100 -2.62 11.37 6.25
C HIS A 100 -2.50 11.91 4.81
N PRO A 101 -1.67 11.36 3.91
CA PRO A 101 -1.60 11.77 2.50
C PRO A 101 -2.94 11.59 1.78
N PHE A 102 -3.66 10.50 2.05
CA PHE A 102 -4.97 10.28 1.45
C PHE A 102 -5.98 11.33 1.91
N ARG A 103 -5.93 11.75 3.19
CA ARG A 103 -6.74 12.87 3.66
C ARG A 103 -6.39 14.14 2.91
N MET A 104 -5.09 14.46 2.78
CA MET A 104 -4.61 15.63 2.03
C MET A 104 -5.13 15.65 0.60
N ILE A 105 -4.91 14.55 -0.13
CA ILE A 105 -5.35 14.37 -1.52
C ILE A 105 -6.87 14.55 -1.64
N LYS A 106 -7.63 13.89 -0.75
CA LYS A 106 -9.09 13.91 -0.82
C LYS A 106 -9.66 15.27 -0.42
N GLN A 107 -9.24 15.86 0.70
CA GLN A 107 -9.88 17.05 1.27
C GLN A 107 -9.27 18.33 0.72
N GLN A 108 -7.95 18.53 0.87
CA GLN A 108 -7.25 19.77 0.52
C GLN A 108 -7.17 19.94 -1.01
N PHE A 109 -6.76 18.89 -1.72
CA PHE A 109 -6.70 18.91 -3.18
C PHE A 109 -8.03 18.54 -3.87
N ARG A 110 -9.08 18.27 -3.09
CA ARG A 110 -10.45 18.01 -3.59
C ARG A 110 -10.56 16.83 -4.58
N PHE A 111 -9.67 15.84 -4.48
CA PHE A 111 -9.71 14.61 -5.29
C PHE A 111 -10.67 13.53 -4.72
N GLN A 112 -11.74 13.92 -4.02
CA GLN A 112 -12.69 12.97 -3.40
C GLN A 112 -13.42 12.06 -4.40
N LYS A 113 -13.58 12.52 -5.65
CA LYS A 113 -14.31 11.80 -6.71
C LYS A 113 -13.47 11.65 -7.96
N THR A 114 -13.56 10.49 -8.59
CA THR A 114 -13.08 10.24 -9.95
C THR A 114 -13.97 11.02 -10.91
N ARG A 115 -13.43 12.12 -11.47
CA ARG A 115 -14.14 12.99 -12.42
C ARG A 115 -13.92 12.60 -13.88
N LEU A 116 -12.87 11.81 -14.14
CA LEU A 116 -12.44 11.46 -15.48
C LEU A 116 -12.97 10.07 -15.83
N ARG A 117 -13.47 9.92 -17.06
CA ARG A 117 -13.78 8.63 -17.66
C ARG A 117 -12.54 8.12 -18.39
N GLY A 118 -12.24 6.83 -18.22
CA GLY A 118 -11.07 6.18 -18.82
C GLY A 118 -9.87 6.08 -17.87
N MET A 119 -9.07 5.03 -18.08
CA MET A 119 -7.97 4.68 -17.19
C MET A 119 -6.84 5.70 -17.26
N THR A 120 -6.31 5.92 -18.46
CA THR A 120 -5.19 6.83 -18.75
C THR A 120 -5.36 8.23 -18.14
N ARG A 121 -6.54 8.83 -18.31
CA ARG A 121 -6.84 10.17 -17.80
C ARG A 121 -6.83 10.21 -16.28
N THR A 122 -7.31 9.15 -15.64
CA THR A 122 -7.32 9.09 -14.17
C THR A 122 -5.95 8.75 -13.61
N THR A 123 -5.18 7.89 -14.30
CA THR A 123 -3.77 7.62 -13.97
C THR A 123 -2.96 8.91 -14.00
N ALA A 124 -3.03 9.68 -15.08
CA ALA A 124 -2.34 10.97 -15.20
C ALA A 124 -2.73 11.94 -14.06
N ARG A 125 -3.99 11.93 -13.63
CA ARG A 125 -4.46 12.72 -12.50
C ARG A 125 -3.92 12.24 -11.15
N CYS A 126 -3.61 10.95 -10.99
CA CYS A 126 -2.95 10.43 -9.80
C CYS A 126 -1.47 10.83 -9.75
N TRP A 127 -0.80 10.90 -10.90
CA TRP A 127 0.59 11.39 -10.99
C TRP A 127 0.74 12.87 -10.64
N SER A 128 -0.35 13.66 -10.69
CA SER A 128 -0.33 15.06 -10.24
C SER A 128 -0.50 15.23 -8.72
N TRP A 129 -0.50 14.14 -7.94
CA TRP A 129 -0.50 14.21 -6.48
C TRP A 129 0.87 14.67 -5.96
N PRO A 130 0.96 15.21 -4.73
CA PRO A 130 2.25 15.51 -4.11
C PRO A 130 2.99 14.20 -3.83
N LEU A 131 3.78 13.76 -4.80
CA LEU A 131 4.68 12.62 -4.71
C LEU A 131 6.03 13.07 -4.18
N SER A 132 6.76 12.18 -3.51
CA SER A 132 8.19 12.34 -3.28
C SER A 132 8.89 12.54 -4.62
N PRO A 133 9.89 13.41 -4.73
CA PRO A 133 10.77 13.45 -5.89
C PRO A 133 11.58 12.14 -5.92
N VAL A 134 10.99 11.09 -6.49
CA VAL A 134 11.74 9.90 -6.87
C VAL A 134 12.60 10.29 -8.05
N SER A 135 13.90 10.05 -7.96
CA SER A 135 14.84 10.15 -9.08
C SER A 135 14.43 9.14 -10.14
N SER A 136 13.51 9.54 -11.01
CA SER A 136 13.20 8.81 -12.22
C SER A 136 14.37 8.96 -13.19
N SER A 137 15.34 8.06 -13.11
CA SER A 137 16.01 7.63 -14.33
C SER A 137 15.00 6.77 -15.08
N PRO A 138 14.47 7.21 -16.23
CA PRO A 138 13.62 6.35 -17.04
C PRO A 138 14.48 5.17 -17.48
N GLY A 139 14.11 3.97 -17.02
CA GLY A 139 14.64 2.74 -17.58
C GLY A 139 14.38 2.77 -19.09
N LYS A 140 15.46 2.74 -19.87
CA LYS A 140 15.39 2.59 -21.31
C LYS A 140 14.75 1.24 -21.62
N ASP A 141 13.60 1.30 -22.26
CA ASP A 141 13.02 0.25 -23.06
C ASP A 141 14.10 -0.39 -23.93
N ASN A 142 14.23 -1.71 -23.89
CA ASN A 142 14.93 -2.50 -24.89
C ASN A 142 14.18 -3.82 -25.10
#